data_AF-A0AAD0T2V2-F1
#
_entry.id   AF-A0AAD0T2V2-F1
#
_cell.length_a   1.000
_cell.length_b   1.000
_cell.length_c   1.000
_cell.angle_alpha   90.00
_cell.angle_beta   90.00
_cell.angle_gamma   90.00
#
_symmetry.space_group_name_H-M   'P 1'
#
loop_
_entity.id
_entity.type
_entity.pdbx_description
1 polymer ?
#
loop_
_entity_poly.entity_id
_entity_poly.type
_entity_poly.pdbx_seq_one_letter_code
_entity_poly.pdbx_strand_id
1 'polypeptide(L)' 'MKNKITEILTETLECEVNENTSMESCEEWDSFNHINIIIELKSQFNIDIPTDDISLLNSYSNIVNYIKNKQN' A
#
# COMPACT_ATOMS: atom_id res chain seq x y z
N MET A 1 -4.67 -7.27 9.74
CA MET A 1 -3.64 -6.66 8.87
C MET A 1 -4.11 -6.55 7.43
N LYS A 2 -4.34 -7.67 6.72
CA LYS A 2 -4.80 -7.65 5.31
C LYS A 2 -6.04 -6.79 5.07
N ASN A 3 -7.10 -6.95 5.89
CA ASN A 3 -8.33 -6.16 5.75
C ASN A 3 -8.09 -4.65 5.84
N LYS A 4 -7.19 -4.20 6.72
CA LYS A 4 -6.91 -2.78 6.91
C LYS A 4 -6.05 -2.19 5.79
N ILE A 5 -5.14 -2.98 5.24
CA ILE A 5 -4.40 -2.61 4.03
C ILE A 5 -5.38 -2.48 2.85
N THR A 6 -6.26 -3.46 2.66
CA THR A 6 -7.31 -3.39 1.63
C THR A 6 -8.20 -2.16 1.79
N GLU A 7 -8.64 -1.86 3.01
CA GLU A 7 -9.44 -0.66 3.31
C GLU A 7 -8.73 0.63 2.90
N ILE A 8 -7.47 0.83 3.31
CA ILE A 8 -6.66 2.00 2.93
C ILE A 8 -6.52 2.14 1.41
N LEU A 9 -6.21 1.03 0.73
CA LEU A 9 -6.05 1.05 -0.72
C LEU A 9 -7.39 1.32 -1.43
N THR A 10 -8.49 0.71 -1.00
CA THR A 10 -9.82 0.94 -1.57
C THR A 10 -10.30 2.37 -1.32
N GLU A 11 -10.02 2.95 -0.14
CA GLU A 11 -10.34 4.35 0.18
C GLU A 11 -9.52 5.33 -0.65
N THR A 12 -8.23 5.04 -0.90
CA THR A 12 -7.35 5.94 -1.64
C THR A 12 -7.54 5.84 -3.15
N LEU A 13 -7.74 4.62 -3.67
CA LEU A 13 -7.87 4.35 -5.10
C LEU A 13 -9.31 4.42 -5.60
N GLU A 14 -10.28 4.55 -4.68
CA GLU A 14 -11.72 4.53 -4.96
C GLU A 14 -12.16 3.33 -5.84
N CYS A 15 -11.41 2.23 -5.79
CA CYS A 15 -11.60 1.07 -6.65
C CYS A 15 -11.61 -0.24 -5.85
N GLU A 16 -12.07 -1.33 -6.47
CA GLU A 16 -12.04 -2.65 -5.82
C GLU A 16 -10.61 -3.20 -5.82
N VAL A 17 -9.99 -3.25 -4.64
CA VAL A 17 -8.63 -3.73 -4.44
C VAL A 17 -8.65 -5.18 -3.96
N ASN A 18 -7.87 -6.03 -4.60
CA ASN A 18 -7.66 -7.42 -4.22
C ASN A 18 -6.15 -7.74 -4.11
N GLU A 19 -5.85 -9.00 -3.77
CA GLU A 19 -4.47 -9.44 -3.53
C GLU A 19 -3.55 -9.43 -4.76
N ASN A 20 -4.13 -9.38 -5.97
CA ASN A 20 -3.43 -9.24 -7.24
C ASN A 20 -3.36 -7.78 -7.72
N THR A 21 -3.97 -6.84 -6.99
CA THR A 21 -3.93 -5.42 -7.35
C THR A 21 -2.51 -4.88 -7.20
N SER A 22 -2.07 -4.19 -8.24
CA SER A 22 -0.79 -3.51 -8.35
C SER A 22 -0.95 -2.20 -9.10
N MET A 23 0.09 -1.37 -9.04
CA MET A 23 0.21 -0.13 -9.80
C MET A 23 0.06 -0.36 -11.31
N GLU A 24 0.39 -1.54 -11.83
CA GLU A 24 0.21 -1.87 -13.25
C GLU A 24 -1.22 -2.30 -13.58
N SER A 25 -1.93 -2.92 -12.63
CA SER A 25 -3.29 -3.44 -12.86
C SER A 25 -4.40 -2.43 -12.53
N CYS A 26 -4.08 -1.35 -11.83
CA CYS A 26 -5.02 -0.36 -11.33
C CYS A 26 -4.59 1.02 -11.83
N GLU A 27 -5.34 1.60 -12.78
CA GLU A 27 -5.04 2.91 -13.36
C GLU A 27 -5.11 4.05 -12.33
N GLU A 28 -6.02 3.93 -11.35
CA GLU A 28 -6.14 4.88 -10.23
C GLU A 28 -4.90 4.87 -9.33
N TRP A 29 -4.09 3.82 -9.37
CA TRP A 29 -2.87 3.72 -8.59
C TRP A 29 -1.72 4.44 -9.29
N ASP A 30 -1.82 5.76 -9.36
CA ASP A 30 -0.79 6.63 -9.92
C ASP A 30 0.31 6.96 -8.88
N SER A 31 1.26 7.83 -9.27
CA SER A 31 2.34 8.27 -8.37
C SER A 31 1.84 9.07 -7.17
N PHE A 32 0.72 9.79 -7.29
CA PHE A 32 0.17 10.61 -6.21
C PHE A 32 -0.56 9.74 -5.18
N ASN A 33 -1.48 8.89 -5.64
CA ASN A 33 -2.20 7.93 -4.81
C ASN A 33 -1.25 6.90 -4.18
N HIS A 34 -0.18 6.52 -4.87
CA HIS A 34 0.85 5.69 -4.26
C HIS A 34 1.48 6.35 -3.03
N ILE A 35 1.85 7.63 -3.10
CA ILE A 35 2.39 8.35 -1.93
C ILE A 35 1.34 8.45 -0.81
N ASN A 36 0.08 8.74 -1.14
CA ASN A 36 -1.01 8.79 -0.16
C ASN A 36 -1.16 7.44 0.57
N ILE A 37 -1.19 6.33 -0.16
CA ILE A 37 -1.21 4.97 0.43
C ILE A 37 -0.05 4.81 1.41
N ILE A 38 1.18 5.17 1.02
CA ILE A 38 2.34 5.06 1.91
C ILE A 38 2.17 5.89 3.19
N ILE A 39 1.72 7.14 3.08
CA ILE A 39 1.51 8.02 4.24
C ILE A 39 0.48 7.41 5.20
N GLU A 40 -0.65 6.95 4.67
CA GLU A 40 -1.69 6.29 5.46
C GLU A 40 -1.17 5.02 6.14
N LEU A 41 -0.40 4.19 5.43
CA LEU A 41 0.21 2.99 6.01
C LEU A 41 1.19 3.34 7.14
N LYS A 42 2.05 4.35 6.93
CA LYS A 42 2.97 4.83 7.97
C LYS A 42 2.22 5.28 9.22
N SER A 43 1.15 6.05 9.06
CA SER A 43 0.30 6.55 10.15
C SER A 43 -0.43 5.41 10.86
N GLN A 44 -1.14 4.56 10.12
CA GLN A 44 -2.00 3.50 10.66
C GLN A 44 -1.23 2.38 11.36
N PHE A 45 -0.03 2.05 10.85
CA PHE A 45 0.81 1.01 11.43
C PHE A 45 1.94 1.58 12.30
N ASN A 46 2.06 2.90 12.38
CA ASN A 46 3.11 3.62 13.10
C ASN A 46 4.52 3.12 12.72
N ILE A 47 4.75 2.95 11.42
CA ILE A 47 6.01 2.47 10.83
C ILE A 47 6.67 3.55 9.98
N ASP A 48 8.00 3.48 9.88
CA ASP A 48 8.74 4.27 8.91
C ASP A 48 9.07 3.47 7.65
N ILE A 49 8.62 4.02 6.52
CA ILE A 49 8.91 3.54 5.18
C ILE A 49 9.85 4.56 4.52
N PRO A 50 11.12 4.20 4.22
CA PRO A 50 12.04 5.05 3.48
C PRO A 50 11.67 5.10 2.00
N THR A 51 12.05 6.17 1.33
CA THR A 51 11.77 6.39 -0.11
C THR A 51 12.30 5.29 -1.02
N ASP A 52 13.41 4.66 -0.67
CA ASP A 52 13.96 3.54 -1.44
C ASP A 52 13.00 2.34 -1.45
N ASP A 53 12.34 2.08 -0.32
CA ASP A 53 11.37 1.00 -0.18
C ASP A 53 10.03 1.33 -0.84
N ILE A 54 9.65 2.62 -0.94
CA ILE A 54 8.40 3.06 -1.59
C ILE A 54 8.30 2.47 -3.00
N SER A 55 9.39 2.53 -3.77
CA SER A 55 9.46 1.98 -5.12
C SER A 55 9.16 0.46 -5.21
N LEU A 56 9.39 -0.28 -4.12
CA LEU A 56 9.11 -1.71 -4.00
C LEU A 56 7.65 -2.00 -3.63
N LEU A 57 6.94 -1.03 -3.04
CA LEU A 57 5.57 -1.16 -2.55
C LEU A 57 4.52 -0.91 -3.64
N ASN A 58 4.82 -1.31 -4.87
CA ASN A 58 3.98 -1.13 -6.06
C ASN A 58 2.87 -2.18 -6.22
N SER A 59 2.70 -3.08 -5.26
CA SER A 59 1.66 -4.10 -5.28
C SER A 59 1.12 -4.36 -3.89
N TYR A 60 -0.14 -4.80 -3.82
CA TYR A 60 -0.78 -5.20 -2.58
C TYR A 60 0.05 -6.25 -1.83
N SER A 61 0.52 -7.27 -2.56
CA SER A 61 1.34 -8.35 -1.99
C SER A 61 2.65 -7.82 -1.42
N ASN A 62 3.33 -6.87 -2.08
CA ASN A 62 4.56 -6.27 -1.56
C ASN A 62 4.29 -5.46 -0.28
N ILE A 63 3.22 -4.67 -0.26
CA ILE A 63 2.81 -3.89 0.92
C ILE A 63 2.55 -4.80 2.13
N VAL A 64 1.75 -5.85 1.94
CA VAL A 64 1.41 -6.80 3.00
C VAL A 64 2.67 -7.47 3.55
N ASN A 65 3.56 -7.93 2.68
CA ASN A 65 4.81 -8.58 3.09
C ASN A 65 5.75 -7.61 3.81
N TYR A 66 5.86 -6.37 3.33
CA TYR A 66 6.69 -5.34 3.96
C TYR A 66 6.24 -5.04 5.39
N ILE A 67 4.95 -4.77 5.58
CA ILE A 67 4.38 -4.46 6.89
C ILE A 67 4.52 -5.66 7.83
N LYS A 68 4.26 -6.86 7.33
CA LYS A 68 4.42 -8.09 8.12
C LYS A 68 5.87 -8.28 8.59
N ASN A 69 6.85 -7.96 7.76
CA ASN A 69 8.27 -8.05 8.13
C ASN A 69 8.68 -6.97 9.15
N LYS A 70 8.05 -5.79 9.12
CA LYS A 70 8.31 -4.71 10.10
C LYS A 70 7.64 -4.92 11.46
N GLN A 71 6.58 -5.73 11.51
CA GLN A 71 5.84 -6.04 12.74
C GLN A 71 6.29 -7.34 13.43
N ASN A 72 7.27 -8.04 12.87
CA ASN A 72 7.97 -9.17 13.50
C ASN A 72 9.20 -8.68 14.27
#